data_AF-A0AAW6I1S9-F1
#
_entry.id   AF-A0AAW6I1S9-F1
#
_cell.length_a   1.000
_cell.length_b   1.000
_cell.length_c   1.000
_cell.angle_alpha   90.00
_cell.angle_beta   90.00
_cell.angle_gamma   90.00
#
_symmetry.space_group_name_H-M   'P 1'
#
loop_
_entity.id
_entity.type
_entity.pdbx_description
1 polymer ?
#
loop_
_entity_poly.entity_id
_entity_poly.type
_entity_poly.pdbx_seq_one_letter_code
_entity_poly.pdbx_strand_id
1 'polypeptide(L)'
;MTTLDATSADFVYMDPPYLDTTVGRDKRYHEQLASNTLVEGLEELLRRRIKFALSYDGMTGDKKYGPRLPAHLGLTRLLLNAGRSSQATLAGRAETTLESLYLSPCIAAATGETERVVERPRQVALSL
;
A
#
# COMPACT_ATOMS: atom_id res chain seq x y z
N MET A 1 2.32 17.92 12.06
CA MET A 1 1.00 17.39 11.66
C MET A 1 1.07 15.88 11.63
N THR A 2 0.05 15.23 12.15
CA THR A 2 -0.14 13.77 12.13
C THR A 2 -1.52 13.44 11.60
N THR A 3 -1.85 12.14 11.44
CA THR A 3 -3.21 11.70 11.10
C THR A 3 -4.27 12.13 12.13
N LEU A 4 -3.86 12.49 13.35
CA LEU A 4 -4.75 13.07 14.37
C LEU A 4 -5.27 14.45 13.96
N ASP A 5 -4.49 15.22 13.20
CA ASP A 5 -4.85 16.59 12.79
C ASP A 5 -5.73 16.63 11.52
N ALA A 6 -5.86 15.50 10.81
CA ALA A 6 -6.57 15.42 9.54
C ALA A 6 -8.09 15.49 9.72
N THR A 7 -8.80 16.08 8.78
CA THR A 7 -10.26 16.23 8.79
C THR A 7 -10.87 15.58 7.57
N SER A 8 -12.20 15.46 7.53
CA SER A 8 -12.91 14.93 6.35
C SER A 8 -12.73 15.77 5.08
N ALA A 9 -12.27 17.02 5.20
CA ALA A 9 -11.92 17.86 4.07
C ALA A 9 -10.58 17.45 3.42
N ASP A 10 -9.70 16.81 4.20
CA ASP A 10 -8.36 16.45 3.78
C ASP A 10 -8.32 15.16 2.93
N PHE A 11 -7.21 15.00 2.23
CA PHE A 11 -6.79 13.73 1.64
C PHE A 11 -5.44 13.33 2.24
N VAL A 12 -5.35 12.13 2.78
CA VAL A 12 -4.11 11.63 3.40
C VAL A 12 -3.48 10.59 2.49
N TYR A 13 -2.25 10.82 2.06
CA TYR A 13 -1.41 9.80 1.43
C TYR A 13 -0.43 9.24 2.46
N MET A 14 -0.38 7.93 2.60
CA MET A 14 0.49 7.23 3.56
C MET A 14 1.44 6.28 2.82
N ASP A 15 2.71 6.36 3.18
CA ASP A 15 3.80 5.54 2.62
C ASP A 15 4.74 5.11 3.78
N PRO A 16 4.27 4.22 4.69
CA PRO A 16 5.04 3.81 5.86
C PRO A 16 6.28 2.98 5.45
N PRO A 17 7.35 2.96 6.28
CA PRO A 17 8.53 2.15 5.99
C PRO A 17 8.18 0.66 5.92
N TYR A 18 8.62 -0.01 4.85
CA TYR A 18 8.26 -1.38 4.48
C TYR A 18 9.05 -2.47 5.23
N LEU A 19 8.40 -3.63 5.40
CA LEU A 19 8.84 -4.78 6.21
C LEU A 19 10.19 -5.40 5.76
N ASP A 20 10.57 -5.20 4.50
CA ASP A 20 11.68 -5.95 3.88
C ASP A 20 13.02 -5.21 3.85
N THR A 21 13.11 -4.01 4.44
CA THR A 21 14.40 -3.30 4.61
C THR A 21 15.17 -3.73 5.86
N THR A 22 14.72 -4.78 6.56
CA THR A 22 15.14 -5.09 7.94
C THR A 22 15.88 -6.42 8.11
N VAL A 23 16.52 -6.96 7.06
CA VAL A 23 17.42 -8.12 7.21
C VAL A 23 18.88 -7.66 7.11
N GLY A 24 19.36 -7.07 8.20
CA GLY A 24 20.73 -6.62 8.39
C GLY A 24 20.99 -6.25 9.85
N ARG A 25 22.26 -6.21 10.27
CA ARG A 25 22.72 -5.98 11.66
C ARG A 25 22.21 -4.68 12.30
N ASP A 26 21.60 -3.79 11.50
CA ASP A 26 20.97 -2.55 11.91
C ASP A 26 19.49 -2.77 12.19
N LYS A 27 19.20 -3.01 13.48
CA LYS A 27 17.85 -3.14 14.06
C LYS A 27 17.06 -1.82 14.05
N ARG A 28 16.88 -1.18 12.89
CA ARG A 28 16.18 0.13 12.83
C ARG A 28 14.67 0.04 12.73
N TYR A 29 14.10 -1.16 12.50
CA TYR A 29 12.65 -1.43 12.48
C TYR A 29 12.31 -2.79 13.10
N HIS A 30 13.06 -3.20 14.13
CA HIS A 30 12.68 -4.35 14.94
C HIS A 30 11.40 -3.98 15.69
N GLU A 31 10.36 -4.80 15.53
CA GLU A 31 8.94 -4.48 15.76
C GLU A 31 8.36 -3.88 14.47
N GLN A 32 7.83 -4.71 13.57
CA GLN A 32 6.37 -4.85 13.53
C GLN A 32 5.74 -3.51 13.92
N LEU A 33 5.65 -2.54 12.99
CA LEU A 33 4.58 -1.57 13.08
C LEU A 33 3.33 -2.45 13.21
N ALA A 34 2.88 -2.66 14.44
CA ALA A 34 2.07 -3.83 14.76
C ALA A 34 0.90 -3.77 13.82
N SER A 35 0.65 -4.83 13.04
CA SER A 35 -0.41 -4.83 12.04
C SER A 35 -1.71 -4.26 12.63
N ASN A 36 -1.93 -4.49 13.92
CA ASN A 36 -3.02 -3.92 14.72
C ASN A 36 -2.97 -2.39 14.82
N THR A 37 -1.84 -1.76 15.17
CA THR A 37 -1.72 -0.30 15.26
C THR A 37 -1.97 0.39 13.92
N LEU A 38 -1.50 -0.19 12.81
CA LEU A 38 -1.83 0.30 11.48
C LEU A 38 -3.34 0.19 11.23
N VAL A 39 -3.92 -0.99 11.48
CA VAL A 39 -5.35 -1.25 11.30
C VAL A 39 -6.21 -0.31 12.15
N GLU A 40 -5.89 -0.12 13.43
CA GLU A 40 -6.55 0.81 14.35
C GLU A 40 -6.48 2.26 13.82
N GLY A 41 -5.31 2.68 13.31
CA GLY A 41 -5.14 3.99 12.69
C GLY A 41 -5.99 4.15 11.42
N LEU A 42 -6.12 3.11 10.60
CA LEU A 42 -6.98 3.13 9.41
C LEU A 42 -8.46 3.18 9.80
N GLU A 43 -8.88 2.40 10.80
CA GLU A 43 -10.25 2.42 11.34
C GLU A 43 -10.62 3.80 11.84
N GLU A 44 -9.70 4.50 12.50
CA GLU A 44 -9.88 5.87 12.96
C GLU A 44 -10.15 6.84 11.80
N LEU A 45 -9.34 6.76 10.73
CA LEU A 45 -9.52 7.58 9.54
C LEU A 45 -10.86 7.28 8.85
N LEU A 46 -11.23 6.00 8.73
CA LEU A 46 -12.51 5.57 8.15
C LEU A 46 -13.69 6.10 8.97
N ARG A 47 -13.63 5.97 10.31
CA ARG A 47 -14.67 6.46 11.23
C ARG A 47 -14.86 7.98 11.13
N ARG A 48 -13.77 8.72 10.91
CA ARG A 48 -13.78 10.18 10.69
C ARG A 48 -14.12 10.58 9.26
N ARG A 49 -14.37 9.61 8.36
CA ARG A 49 -14.66 9.81 6.93
C ARG A 49 -13.55 10.57 6.20
N ILE A 50 -12.30 10.30 6.58
CA ILE A 50 -11.13 10.89 5.94
C ILE A 50 -10.79 10.08 4.69
N LYS A 51 -10.59 10.77 3.58
CA LYS A 51 -10.16 10.15 2.32
C LYS A 51 -8.67 9.85 2.41
N PHE A 52 -8.26 8.63 2.09
CA PHE A 52 -6.84 8.30 2.08
C PHE A 52 -6.46 7.27 1.03
N ALA A 53 -5.18 7.31 0.67
CA ALA A 53 -4.50 6.25 -0.06
C ALA A 53 -3.29 5.78 0.77
N LEU A 54 -3.06 4.47 0.79
CA LEU A 54 -1.95 3.84 1.51
C LEU A 54 -1.15 2.98 0.54
N SER A 55 0.10 3.36 0.30
CA SER A 55 1.08 2.49 -0.34
C SER A 55 1.51 1.43 0.68
N TYR A 56 1.43 0.16 0.28
CA TYR A 56 1.67 -0.97 1.17
C TYR A 56 2.40 -2.10 0.43
N ASP A 57 3.07 -2.97 1.20
CA ASP A 57 3.92 -4.04 0.70
C ASP A 57 3.30 -4.77 -0.51
N GLY A 58 4.12 -4.88 -1.56
CA GLY A 58 3.74 -5.47 -2.84
C GLY A 58 3.94 -6.99 -2.93
N MET A 59 4.03 -7.50 -4.15
CA MET A 59 4.38 -8.88 -4.44
C MET A 59 5.44 -8.93 -5.55
N THR A 60 6.40 -9.85 -5.49
CA THR A 60 7.31 -10.12 -6.63
C THR A 60 7.26 -11.61 -6.95
N GLY A 61 6.79 -11.96 -8.15
CA GLY A 61 6.50 -13.36 -8.50
C GLY A 61 5.53 -14.00 -7.49
N ASP A 62 5.89 -15.18 -6.96
CA ASP A 62 5.11 -15.88 -5.93
C ASP A 62 5.33 -15.31 -4.51
N LYS A 63 6.31 -14.42 -4.32
CA LYS A 63 6.58 -13.83 -3.01
C LYS A 63 5.60 -12.71 -2.72
N LYS A 64 4.79 -12.91 -1.68
CA LYS A 64 3.93 -11.88 -1.09
C LYS A 64 4.71 -11.16 0.00
N TYR A 65 4.94 -9.87 -0.16
CA TYR A 65 5.44 -9.02 0.92
C TYR A 65 4.22 -8.49 1.68
N GLY A 66 4.20 -8.68 3.00
CA GLY A 66 3.11 -8.25 3.88
C GLY A 66 1.80 -9.08 3.80
N PRO A 67 1.06 -9.23 4.92
CA PRO A 67 -0.29 -9.78 4.90
C PRO A 67 -1.27 -8.80 4.22
N ARG A 68 -2.35 -9.32 3.64
CA ARG A 68 -3.47 -8.45 3.19
C ARG A 68 -4.06 -7.72 4.41
N LEU A 69 -4.45 -6.46 4.21
CA LEU A 69 -5.22 -5.75 5.23
C LEU A 69 -6.58 -6.42 5.46
N PRO A 70 -7.14 -6.33 6.68
CA PRO A 70 -8.42 -6.96 6.99
C PRO A 70 -9.56 -6.51 6.08
N ALA A 71 -10.36 -7.46 5.61
CA ALA A 71 -11.46 -7.19 4.67
C ALA A 71 -12.55 -6.28 5.27
N HIS A 72 -12.71 -6.25 6.60
CA HIS A 72 -13.71 -5.42 7.28
C HIS A 72 -13.45 -3.92 7.14
N LEU A 73 -12.23 -3.51 6.77
CA LEU A 73 -11.91 -2.12 6.47
C LEU A 73 -12.57 -1.61 5.17
N GLY A 74 -13.06 -2.53 4.32
CA GLY A 74 -13.74 -2.17 3.06
C GLY A 74 -12.85 -1.46 2.04
N LEU A 75 -11.53 -1.52 2.20
CA LEU A 75 -10.59 -0.85 1.31
C LEU A 75 -10.56 -1.53 -0.06
N THR A 76 -10.37 -0.72 -1.09
CA THR A 76 -10.08 -1.24 -2.44
C THR A 76 -8.58 -1.31 -2.64
N ARG A 77 -8.07 -2.49 -2.97
CA ARG A 77 -6.64 -2.69 -3.26
C ARG A 77 -6.39 -2.60 -4.76
N LEU A 78 -5.55 -1.66 -5.18
CA LEU A 78 -4.99 -1.63 -6.52
C LEU A 78 -3.64 -2.35 -6.52
N LEU A 79 -3.47 -3.30 -7.44
CA LEU A 79 -2.20 -3.95 -7.73
C LEU A 79 -1.59 -3.31 -8.97
N LEU A 80 -0.57 -2.48 -8.77
CA LEU A 80 0.08 -1.72 -9.83
C LEU A 80 1.26 -2.53 -10.37
N ASN A 81 1.24 -2.85 -11.66
CA ASN A 81 2.37 -3.53 -12.30
C ASN A 81 3.57 -2.59 -12.44
N ALA A 82 4.55 -2.73 -11.54
CA ALA A 82 5.79 -1.94 -11.51
C ALA A 82 6.85 -2.47 -12.49
N GLY A 83 6.52 -3.51 -13.25
CA GLY A 83 7.40 -4.12 -14.23
C GLY A 83 8.32 -5.18 -13.64
N ARG A 84 9.41 -5.47 -14.37
CA ARG A 84 10.31 -6.58 -14.05
C ARG A 84 11.23 -6.20 -12.88
N SER A 85 11.33 -7.09 -11.91
CA SER A 85 12.22 -6.90 -10.75
C SER A 85 13.68 -6.89 -11.18
N SER A 86 14.38 -5.80 -10.89
CA SER A 86 15.82 -5.67 -11.10
C SER A 86 16.61 -6.69 -10.27
N GLN A 87 16.16 -6.99 -9.05
CA GLN A 87 16.81 -7.99 -8.18
C GLN A 87 16.61 -9.41 -8.71
N ALA A 88 15.41 -9.77 -9.16
CA ALA A 88 15.17 -11.07 -9.79
C ALA A 88 15.98 -11.20 -11.08
N THR A 89 16.06 -10.12 -11.86
CA THR A 89 16.87 -10.04 -13.08
C THR A 89 18.34 -10.34 -12.81
N LEU A 90 18.93 -9.71 -11.77
CA LEU A 90 20.31 -9.94 -11.34
C LEU A 90 20.54 -11.40 -10.91
N ALA A 91 19.51 -12.06 -10.39
CA ALA A 91 19.53 -13.47 -10.02
C ALA A 91 19.18 -14.43 -11.17
N GLY A 92 19.12 -13.95 -12.43
CA GLY A 92 18.79 -14.77 -13.60
C GLY A 92 17.32 -15.17 -13.73
N ARG A 93 16.43 -14.58 -12.92
CA ARG A 93 14.99 -14.86 -12.89
C ARG A 93 14.21 -13.75 -13.58
N ALA A 94 13.05 -14.10 -14.15
CA ALA A 94 12.12 -13.17 -14.77
C ALA A 94 10.86 -13.06 -13.90
N GLU A 95 10.90 -12.21 -12.88
CA GLU A 95 9.77 -11.98 -11.97
C GLU A 95 9.27 -10.54 -12.12
N THR A 96 7.94 -10.39 -12.12
CA THR A 96 7.26 -9.08 -12.14
C THR A 96 6.98 -8.65 -10.70
N THR A 97 7.15 -7.35 -10.43
CA THR A 97 6.78 -6.72 -9.17
C THR A 97 5.43 -6.03 -9.32
N LEU A 98 4.51 -6.36 -8.42
CA LEU A 98 3.23 -5.67 -8.24
C LEU A 98 3.32 -4.85 -6.95
N GLU A 99 3.13 -3.55 -7.04
CA GLU A 99 2.99 -2.68 -5.87
C GLU A 99 1.53 -2.64 -5.44
N SER A 100 1.26 -2.48 -4.14
CA SER A 100 -0.11 -2.39 -3.65
C SER A 100 -0.45 -1.00 -3.13
N LEU A 101 -1.57 -0.48 -3.61
CA LEU A 101 -2.13 0.81 -3.19
C LEU A 101 -3.55 0.58 -2.70
N TYR A 102 -3.78 0.79 -1.41
CA TYR A 102 -5.12 0.71 -0.82
C TYR A 102 -5.80 2.07 -0.85
N LEU A 103 -7.06 2.09 -1.26
CA LEU A 103 -7.90 3.28 -1.32
C LEU A 103 -9.04 3.15 -0.31
N SER A 104 -9.34 4.25 0.38
CA SER A 104 -10.50 4.28 1.27
C SER A 104 -11.82 4.15 0.46
N PRO A 105 -12.91 3.64 1.07
CA PRO A 105 -14.15 3.34 0.37
C PRO A 105 -14.80 4.56 -0.30
N CYS A 106 -14.51 5.77 0.20
CA CYS A 106 -15.04 7.01 -0.36
C CYS A 106 -14.37 7.41 -1.69
N ILE A 107 -13.21 6.84 -2.01
CA ILE A 107 -12.44 7.13 -3.25
C ILE A 107 -12.77 6.12 -4.33
N ALA A 108 -12.82 4.83 -3.96
CA ALA A 108 -13.25 3.80 -4.88
C ALA A 108 -14.77 3.92 -5.05
N ALA A 109 -15.24 4.33 -6.23
CA ALA A 109 -16.65 4.20 -6.57
C ALA A 109 -17.02 2.73 -6.32
N ALA A 110 -17.96 2.46 -5.41
CA ALA A 110 -18.25 1.12 -4.93
C ALA A 110 -18.79 0.24 -6.08
N THR A 111 -17.88 -0.36 -6.85
CA THR A 111 -18.18 -1.31 -7.93
C THR A 111 -18.41 -2.72 -7.38
N GLY A 112 -18.29 -2.93 -6.06
CA GLY A 112 -18.29 -4.24 -5.41
C GLY A 112 -16.94 -4.96 -5.50
N GLU A 113 -15.99 -4.43 -6.27
CA GLU A 113 -14.64 -4.97 -6.40
C GLU A 113 -13.75 -4.49 -5.26
N THR A 114 -13.20 -5.43 -4.48
CA THR A 114 -12.26 -5.11 -3.38
C THR A 114 -10.80 -5.15 -3.81
N GLU A 115 -10.51 -5.66 -5.01
CA GLU A 115 -9.17 -5.72 -5.59
C GLU A 115 -9.21 -5.56 -7.11
N ARG A 116 -8.26 -4.82 -7.66
CA ARG A 116 -8.12 -4.60 -9.09
C ARG A 116 -6.66 -4.55 -9.50
N VAL A 117 -6.29 -5.28 -10.57
CA VAL A 117 -4.96 -5.18 -11.17
C VAL A 117 -4.94 -4.08 -12.22
N VAL A 118 -3.92 -3.23 -12.16
CA VAL A 118 -3.62 -2.20 -13.15
C VAL A 118 -2.40 -2.66 -13.92
N GLU A 119 -2.62 -3.26 -15.09
CA GLU A 119 -1.57 -3.88 -15.91
C GLU A 119 -0.60 -2.88 -16.55
N ARG A 120 -1.07 -1.67 -16.83
CA ARG A 120 -0.29 -0.62 -17.51
C ARG A 120 -0.40 0.69 -16.74
N PRO A 121 0.09 0.76 -15.49
CA PRO A 121 0.13 2.03 -14.79
C PRO A 121 1.06 2.96 -15.57
N ARG A 122 0.69 4.23 -15.70
CA ARG A 122 1.50 5.24 -16.37
C ARG A 122 1.93 6.27 -15.36
N GLN A 123 3.23 6.34 -15.12
CA GLN A 123 3.83 7.51 -14.48
C GLN A 123 4.07 8.55 -15.58
N VAL A 124 3.41 9.70 -15.47
CA VAL A 124 3.53 10.80 -16.42
C VAL A 124 4.04 12.04 -15.70
N ALA A 125 4.89 12.82 -16.38
CA ALA A 125 5.24 14.16 -15.92
C ALA A 125 4.07 15.11 -16.17
N LEU A 126 3.89 16.11 -15.31
CA LEU A 126 2.98 17.20 -15.60
C LEU A 126 3.47 17.94 -16.85
N SER A 127 2.57 18.16 -17.80
CA SER A 127 2.79 19.13 -18.88
C SER A 127 2.61 20.52 -18.28
N LEU A 128 3.72 21.21 -18.04
CA LEU A 128 3.76 22.60 -17.58
C LEU A 128 3.69 23.56 -18.77
#